data_AF-A0A1H6X5R8-F1
#
_entry.id   AF-A0A1H6X5R8-F1
#
_cell.length_a   1.000
_cell.length_b   1.000
_cell.length_c   1.000
_cell.angle_alpha   90.00
_cell.angle_beta   90.00
_cell.angle_gamma   90.00
#
_symmetry.space_group_name_H-M   'P 1'
#
loop_
_entity.id
_entity.type
_entity.pdbx_description
1 polymer ?
#
loop_
_entity_poly.entity_id
_entity_poly.type
_entity_poly.pdbx_seq_one_letter_code
_entity_poly.pdbx_strand_id
1 'polypeptide(L)'
;MSDNDPFLSKPDEQGPTEPPRYHPASGMNPGQSHAPVPGMIPGAAAPPPSYPMGSQIPPSPVAAGLDKPSGLGTALIVVTGLSAVIGLAVAATAQETLDGIREFLETEDPTAITGSPLANLSFPLLLATYVLYGIWMNRMRRNRQALGTRPGLPGVEWWGWFIPLANAVLVPLGARKVAGRTSSLAMLLGWWLTYLAAGAVSGLGAFALVMSIDIETMTITDNAAFDSYAQSAWVAAILTVVSWAFLFGFVRSATERHLDPQG
;
A
#
# COMPACT_ATOMS: atom_id res chain seq x y z
N MET A 1 29.44 -22.33 -37.71
CA MET A 1 29.04 -22.13 -36.31
C MET A 1 29.74 -20.86 -35.83
N SER A 2 29.01 -19.75 -35.74
CA SER A 2 29.37 -18.61 -34.89
C SER A 2 28.11 -17.79 -34.60
N ASP A 3 27.73 -17.82 -33.33
CA ASP A 3 27.19 -16.76 -32.46
C ASP A 3 26.57 -15.51 -33.11
N ASN A 4 25.26 -15.38 -32.92
CA ASN A 4 24.54 -14.11 -32.97
C ASN A 4 24.09 -13.81 -31.52
N ASP A 5 24.93 -13.10 -30.78
CA ASP A 5 24.60 -12.60 -29.44
C ASP A 5 24.05 -11.16 -29.54
N PRO A 6 22.77 -10.91 -29.21
CA PRO A 6 22.12 -9.61 -29.34
C PRO A 6 22.59 -8.57 -28.29
N PHE A 7 23.51 -8.91 -27.39
CA PHE A 7 23.98 -8.02 -26.34
C PHE A 7 25.28 -7.25 -26.65
N LEU A 8 25.81 -7.34 -27.89
CA LEU A 8 26.99 -6.59 -28.35
C LEU A 8 26.64 -5.35 -29.19
N SER A 9 25.84 -4.43 -28.63
CA SER A 9 25.71 -3.07 -29.18
C SER A 9 26.62 -2.12 -28.40
N LYS A 10 27.75 -1.72 -29.02
CA LYS A 10 28.71 -0.75 -28.44
C LYS A 10 28.06 0.64 -28.28
N PRO A 11 28.27 1.34 -27.15
CA PRO A 11 27.75 2.68 -26.95
C PRO A 11 28.80 3.69 -27.44
N ASP A 12 28.63 4.28 -28.63
CA ASP A 12 29.32 5.51 -29.05
C ASP A 12 28.81 6.00 -30.43
N GLU A 13 27.54 6.41 -30.52
CA GLU A 13 27.05 7.31 -31.59
C GLU A 13 25.96 8.23 -31.01
N GLN A 14 26.32 9.10 -30.07
CA GLN A 14 25.52 10.26 -29.68
C GLN A 14 25.87 11.45 -30.56
N GLY A 15 25.06 11.69 -31.59
CA GLY A 15 25.00 12.98 -32.28
C GLY A 15 24.30 14.05 -31.41
N PRO A 16 24.59 15.34 -31.62
CA PRO A 16 24.33 16.40 -30.66
C PRO A 16 22.84 16.69 -30.40
N THR A 17 22.54 16.91 -29.13
CA THR A 17 21.23 17.20 -28.51
C THR A 17 20.57 18.49 -29.01
N GLU A 18 19.39 18.39 -29.63
CA GLU A 18 18.43 19.50 -29.73
C GLU A 18 17.51 19.55 -28.48
N PRO A 19 17.19 20.75 -27.96
CA PRO A 19 16.44 20.91 -26.71
C PRO A 19 14.97 20.48 -26.86
N PRO A 20 14.35 19.87 -25.83
CA PRO A 20 12.94 19.48 -25.88
C PRO A 20 12.04 20.73 -25.97
N ARG A 21 11.53 21.04 -27.16
CA ARG A 21 10.46 22.02 -27.35
C ARG A 21 9.12 21.36 -27.03
N TYR A 22 8.57 21.75 -25.88
CA TYR A 22 7.15 21.85 -25.54
C TYR A 22 6.14 21.17 -26.51
N HIS A 23 5.45 20.12 -26.06
CA HIS A 23 4.16 19.70 -26.61
C HIS A 23 3.04 19.94 -25.59
N PRO A 24 2.44 21.15 -25.56
CA PRO A 24 1.13 21.31 -24.99
C PRO A 24 0.12 20.85 -26.04
N ALA A 25 -0.91 20.17 -25.55
CA ALA A 25 -2.19 20.19 -26.22
C ALA A 25 -2.55 21.61 -26.65
N SER A 26 -3.24 21.70 -27.78
CA SER A 26 -3.97 22.87 -28.28
C SER A 26 -3.17 23.80 -29.19
N GLY A 27 -3.75 24.02 -30.36
CA GLY A 27 -3.43 25.18 -31.18
C GLY A 27 -3.37 24.84 -32.65
N MET A 28 -4.54 24.73 -33.29
CA MET A 28 -4.63 25.15 -34.69
C MET A 28 -3.94 26.51 -34.79
N ASN A 29 -2.86 26.60 -35.57
CA ASN A 29 -2.35 27.90 -35.99
C ASN A 29 -3.28 28.37 -37.12
N PRO A 30 -4.02 29.49 -36.97
CA PRO A 30 -4.80 30.03 -38.07
C PRO A 30 -3.81 30.62 -39.09
N GLY A 31 -3.56 29.91 -40.20
CA GLY A 31 -2.84 30.46 -41.35
C GLY A 31 -1.74 29.63 -42.00
N GLN A 32 -1.54 28.35 -41.67
CA GLN A 32 -0.51 27.55 -42.34
C GLN A 32 -1.09 26.72 -43.51
N SER A 33 -0.80 27.22 -44.71
CA SER A 33 -1.04 26.60 -46.02
C SER A 33 -0.38 25.22 -46.13
N HIS A 34 -1.07 24.30 -46.79
CA HIS A 34 -0.64 22.92 -46.99
C HIS A 34 0.65 22.85 -47.83
N ALA A 35 1.74 22.38 -47.23
CA ALA A 35 2.81 21.75 -47.97
C ALA A 35 2.55 20.23 -47.98
N PRO A 36 2.41 19.59 -49.15
CA PRO A 36 2.20 18.15 -49.21
C PRO A 36 3.49 17.40 -48.83
N VAL A 37 3.32 16.36 -48.03
CA VAL A 37 4.37 15.42 -47.63
C VAL A 37 4.83 14.61 -48.86
N PRO A 38 6.13 14.48 -49.15
CA PRO A 38 6.63 13.70 -50.29
C PRO A 38 6.21 12.22 -50.18
N GLY A 39 5.50 11.71 -51.18
CA GLY A 39 5.21 10.27 -51.33
C GLY A 39 3.74 9.84 -51.30
N MET A 40 2.76 10.74 -51.20
CA MET A 40 1.34 10.35 -51.28
C MET A 40 0.88 10.16 -52.73
N ILE A 41 0.41 8.95 -53.06
CA ILE A 41 -0.31 8.66 -54.30
C ILE A 41 -1.69 9.35 -54.23
N PRO A 42 -2.08 10.19 -55.22
CA PRO A 42 -3.39 10.83 -55.24
C PRO A 42 -4.52 9.79 -55.28
N GLY A 43 -5.42 9.80 -54.29
CA GLY A 43 -6.64 8.98 -54.27
C GLY A 43 -6.69 7.84 -53.25
N ALA A 44 -5.64 7.60 -52.47
CA ALA A 44 -5.69 6.64 -51.37
C ALA A 44 -6.40 7.24 -50.15
N ALA A 45 -7.63 6.82 -49.88
CA ALA A 45 -8.29 7.09 -48.61
C ALA A 45 -7.50 6.40 -47.48
N ALA A 46 -7.21 7.14 -46.40
CA ALA A 46 -6.60 6.56 -45.21
C ALA A 46 -7.49 5.41 -44.68
N PRO A 47 -6.92 4.26 -44.28
CA PRO A 47 -7.71 3.19 -43.70
C PRO A 47 -8.41 3.71 -42.43
N PRO A 48 -9.68 3.33 -42.20
CA PRO A 48 -10.40 3.75 -41.01
C PRO A 48 -9.63 3.26 -39.77
N PRO A 49 -9.49 4.09 -38.72
CA PRO A 49 -8.78 3.70 -37.52
C PRO A 49 -9.44 2.46 -36.89
N SER A 50 -8.67 1.40 -36.75
CA SER A 50 -9.08 0.10 -36.18
C SER A 50 -9.09 0.07 -34.65
N TYR A 51 -8.82 1.20 -33.99
CA TYR A 51 -8.92 1.32 -32.54
C TYR A 51 -10.31 1.85 -32.19
N PRO A 52 -11.05 1.22 -31.26
CA PRO A 52 -12.26 1.83 -30.75
C PRO A 52 -11.84 3.16 -30.11
N MET A 53 -12.23 4.28 -30.74
CA MET A 53 -12.28 5.56 -30.06
C MET A 53 -13.17 5.33 -28.85
N GLY A 54 -12.55 5.19 -27.68
CA GLY A 54 -13.27 5.11 -26.42
C GLY A 54 -14.23 6.28 -26.39
N SER A 55 -15.53 5.98 -26.45
CA SER A 55 -16.59 6.96 -26.36
C SER A 55 -16.30 7.83 -25.14
N GLN A 56 -15.85 9.07 -25.36
CA GLN A 56 -15.87 10.10 -24.35
C GLN A 56 -17.33 10.47 -24.14
N ILE A 57 -18.05 9.60 -23.43
CA ILE A 57 -19.34 9.94 -22.86
C ILE A 57 -18.99 10.99 -21.80
N PRO A 58 -19.42 12.25 -21.94
CA PRO A 58 -19.32 13.18 -20.83
C PRO A 58 -20.05 12.54 -19.65
N PRO A 59 -19.42 12.36 -18.48
CA PRO A 59 -20.10 11.74 -17.36
C PRO A 59 -21.30 12.61 -17.01
N SER A 60 -22.49 12.15 -17.35
CA SER A 60 -23.73 12.77 -16.89
C SER A 60 -23.74 12.60 -15.37
N PRO A 61 -23.68 13.69 -14.58
CA PRO A 61 -23.48 13.62 -13.13
C PRO A 61 -24.71 13.11 -12.36
N VAL A 62 -25.70 12.51 -13.03
CA VAL A 62 -27.05 12.31 -12.48
C VAL A 62 -27.51 10.85 -12.42
N ALA A 63 -26.81 9.87 -13.01
CA ALA A 63 -27.35 8.51 -13.13
C ALA A 63 -26.80 7.46 -12.15
N ALA A 64 -25.64 7.69 -11.51
CA ALA A 64 -25.09 6.77 -10.51
C ALA A 64 -25.10 7.45 -9.15
N GLY A 65 -25.99 7.03 -8.25
CA GLY A 65 -26.04 7.53 -6.88
C GLY A 65 -24.65 7.43 -6.24
N LEU A 66 -24.12 8.56 -5.79
CA LEU A 66 -22.84 8.63 -5.08
C LEU A 66 -23.03 8.03 -3.69
N ASP A 67 -22.73 6.74 -3.54
CA ASP A 67 -22.88 6.03 -2.27
C ASP A 67 -21.71 6.30 -1.33
N LYS A 68 -21.99 6.90 -0.18
CA LYS A 68 -21.02 7.03 0.92
C LYS A 68 -20.63 5.64 1.45
N PRO A 69 -19.35 5.22 1.42
CA PRO A 69 -18.92 3.90 1.84
C PRO A 69 -18.80 3.78 3.38
N SER A 70 -19.80 4.26 4.13
CA SER A 70 -19.77 4.31 5.60
C SER A 70 -19.63 2.94 6.24
N GLY A 71 -20.42 1.94 5.78
CA GLY A 71 -20.35 0.58 6.30
C GLY A 71 -18.98 -0.08 6.10
N LEU A 72 -18.34 0.14 4.95
CA LEU A 72 -16.99 -0.38 4.66
C LEU A 72 -15.93 0.31 5.52
N GLY A 73 -16.04 1.64 5.70
CA GLY A 73 -15.16 2.39 6.59
C GLY A 73 -15.28 1.90 8.04
N THR A 74 -16.50 1.71 8.55
CA THR A 74 -16.74 1.16 9.89
C THR A 74 -16.20 -0.25 10.04
N ALA A 75 -16.45 -1.14 9.07
CA ALA A 75 -15.92 -2.50 9.09
C ALA A 75 -14.38 -2.52 9.15
N LEU A 76 -13.71 -1.70 8.33
CA LEU A 76 -12.26 -1.56 8.35
C LEU A 76 -11.74 -1.12 9.73
N ILE A 77 -12.37 -0.14 10.35
CA ILE A 77 -12.00 0.36 11.68
C ILE A 77 -12.20 -0.70 12.77
N VAL A 78 -13.29 -1.45 12.73
CA VAL A 78 -13.57 -2.52 13.69
C VAL A 78 -12.53 -3.63 13.56
N VAL A 79 -12.26 -4.11 12.33
CA VAL A 79 -11.30 -5.20 12.10
C VAL A 79 -9.89 -4.79 12.50
N THR A 80 -9.45 -3.58 12.12
CA THR A 80 -8.14 -3.06 12.53
C THR A 80 -8.05 -2.79 14.04
N GLY A 81 -9.15 -2.36 14.66
CA GLY A 81 -9.23 -2.20 16.11
C GLY A 81 -9.09 -3.52 16.85
N LEU A 82 -9.76 -4.58 16.37
CA LEU A 82 -9.58 -5.93 16.89
C LEU A 82 -8.13 -6.41 16.75
N SER A 83 -7.49 -6.13 15.61
CA SER A 83 -6.06 -6.43 15.43
C SER A 83 -5.18 -5.71 16.45
N ALA A 84 -5.48 -4.45 16.78
CA ALA A 84 -4.73 -3.70 17.81
C ALA A 84 -4.94 -4.28 19.21
N VAL A 85 -6.16 -4.70 19.55
CA VAL A 85 -6.48 -5.38 20.81
C VAL A 85 -5.75 -6.72 20.93
N ILE A 86 -5.70 -7.50 19.84
CA ILE A 86 -4.93 -8.75 19.82
C ILE A 86 -3.44 -8.47 20.00
N GLY A 87 -2.90 -7.41 19.38
CA GLY A 87 -1.52 -6.98 19.61
C GLY A 87 -1.22 -6.70 21.09
N LEU A 88 -2.14 -6.07 21.82
CA LEU A 88 -2.02 -5.87 23.27
C LEU A 88 -2.07 -7.19 24.05
N ALA A 89 -2.95 -8.12 23.66
CA ALA A 89 -3.02 -9.44 24.30
C ALA A 89 -1.73 -10.27 24.08
N VAL A 90 -1.15 -10.19 22.87
CA VAL A 90 0.16 -10.80 22.56
C VAL A 90 1.26 -10.16 23.40
N ALA A 91 1.30 -8.83 23.52
CA ALA A 91 2.27 -8.16 24.38
C ALA A 91 2.12 -8.54 25.86
N ALA A 92 0.89 -8.68 26.35
CA ALA A 92 0.61 -9.09 27.73
C ALA A 92 1.05 -10.52 28.04
N THR A 93 1.07 -11.40 27.05
CA THR A 93 1.48 -12.82 27.17
C THR A 93 2.92 -13.08 26.70
N ALA A 94 3.65 -12.03 26.32
CA ALA A 94 5.00 -12.17 25.78
C ALA A 94 5.98 -12.73 26.82
N GLN A 95 5.87 -12.35 28.10
CA GLN A 95 6.73 -12.89 29.16
C GLN A 95 6.48 -14.38 29.39
N GLU A 96 5.21 -14.80 29.47
CA GLU A 96 4.82 -16.20 29.60
C GLU A 96 5.34 -17.03 28.42
N THR A 97 5.36 -16.45 27.21
CA THR A 97 5.95 -17.09 26.03
C THR A 97 7.46 -17.30 26.21
N LEU A 98 8.20 -16.32 26.75
CA LEU A 98 9.63 -16.45 27.01
C LEU A 98 9.93 -17.50 28.07
N ASP A 99 9.12 -17.55 29.13
CA ASP A 99 9.27 -18.52 30.20
C ASP A 99 8.96 -19.95 29.69
N GLY A 100 7.93 -20.12 28.87
CA GLY A 100 7.62 -21.40 28.22
C GLY A 100 8.69 -21.86 27.22
N ILE A 101 9.32 -20.93 26.49
CA ILE A 101 10.47 -21.26 25.64
C ILE A 101 11.67 -21.70 26.48
N ARG A 102 11.96 -21.01 27.60
CA ARG A 102 13.03 -21.42 28.52
C ARG A 102 12.79 -22.82 29.06
N GLU A 103 11.58 -23.08 29.57
CA GLU A 103 11.20 -24.39 30.08
C GLU A 103 11.34 -25.48 29.01
N PHE A 104 10.92 -25.22 27.77
CA PHE A 104 11.11 -26.15 26.67
C PHE A 104 12.58 -26.42 26.37
N LEU A 105 13.44 -25.40 26.39
CA LEU A 105 14.88 -25.59 26.16
C LEU A 105 15.55 -26.37 27.31
N GLU A 106 15.04 -26.25 28.53
CA GLU A 106 15.57 -26.98 29.70
C GLU A 106 15.06 -28.41 29.81
N THR A 107 13.80 -28.66 29.43
CA THR A 107 13.10 -29.94 29.67
C THR A 107 12.90 -30.79 28.41
N GLU A 108 13.05 -30.18 27.23
CA GLU A 108 12.69 -30.74 25.93
C GLU A 108 11.21 -31.19 25.83
N ASP A 109 10.34 -30.73 26.74
CA ASP A 109 8.92 -31.07 26.75
C ASP A 109 8.13 -30.14 25.81
N PRO A 110 7.64 -30.62 24.65
CA PRO A 110 6.92 -29.78 23.70
C PRO A 110 5.59 -29.25 24.24
N THR A 111 5.08 -29.77 25.36
CA THR A 111 3.87 -29.25 26.02
C THR A 111 4.11 -27.93 26.74
N ALA A 112 5.37 -27.55 27.01
CA ALA A 112 5.73 -26.26 27.60
C ALA A 112 5.51 -25.06 26.64
N ILE A 113 5.41 -25.30 25.32
CA ILE A 113 5.09 -24.28 24.32
C ILE A 113 3.67 -24.47 23.82
N THR A 114 2.69 -23.90 24.52
CA THR A 114 1.35 -23.70 23.97
C THR A 114 1.33 -22.47 23.06
N GLY A 115 1.32 -22.68 21.74
CA GLY A 115 1.17 -21.59 20.78
C GLY A 115 -0.11 -20.79 21.05
N SER A 116 -0.01 -19.45 21.05
CA SER A 116 -1.15 -18.59 21.32
C SER A 116 -2.21 -18.71 20.20
N PRO A 117 -3.43 -19.19 20.48
CA PRO A 117 -4.48 -19.27 19.47
C PRO A 117 -4.88 -17.88 18.94
N LEU A 118 -4.62 -16.82 19.71
CA LEU A 118 -4.79 -15.42 19.28
C LEU A 118 -3.79 -15.03 18.19
N ALA A 119 -2.57 -15.57 18.22
CA ALA A 119 -1.57 -15.32 17.18
C ALA A 119 -2.03 -15.89 15.82
N ASN A 120 -2.78 -17.00 15.80
CA ASN A 120 -3.34 -17.58 14.58
C ASN A 120 -4.41 -16.69 13.92
N LEU A 121 -5.02 -15.77 14.67
CA LEU A 121 -6.00 -14.81 14.12
C LEU A 121 -5.33 -13.62 13.43
N SER A 122 -4.04 -13.36 13.67
CA SER A 122 -3.33 -12.21 13.10
C SER A 122 -3.32 -12.22 11.57
N PHE A 123 -3.04 -13.36 10.95
CA PHE A 123 -2.99 -13.48 9.49
C PHE A 123 -4.36 -13.34 8.82
N PRO A 124 -5.43 -14.03 9.26
CA PRO A 124 -6.78 -13.79 8.76
C PRO A 124 -7.25 -12.34 8.93
N LEU A 125 -6.93 -11.69 10.05
CA LEU A 125 -7.28 -10.28 10.29
C LEU A 125 -6.50 -9.32 9.40
N LEU A 126 -5.23 -9.60 9.13
CA LEU A 126 -4.44 -8.84 8.17
C LEU A 126 -5.05 -8.93 6.77
N LEU A 127 -5.42 -10.15 6.34
CA LEU A 127 -6.06 -10.36 5.04
C LEU A 127 -7.42 -9.66 4.97
N ALA A 128 -8.25 -9.76 6.02
CA ALA A 128 -9.54 -9.08 6.09
C ALA A 128 -9.36 -7.54 6.04
N THR A 129 -8.40 -7.00 6.79
CA THR A 129 -8.03 -5.58 6.77
C THR A 129 -7.65 -5.15 5.36
N TYR A 130 -6.80 -5.93 4.70
CA TYR A 130 -6.32 -5.67 3.35
C TYR A 130 -7.47 -5.59 2.34
N VAL A 131 -8.33 -6.60 2.33
CA VAL A 131 -9.48 -6.69 1.42
C VAL A 131 -10.47 -5.55 1.69
N LEU A 132 -10.80 -5.28 2.96
CA LEU A 132 -11.71 -4.19 3.33
C LEU A 132 -11.15 -2.82 2.91
N TYR A 133 -9.87 -2.58 3.13
CA TYR A 133 -9.19 -1.37 2.71
C TYR A 133 -9.26 -1.20 1.19
N GLY A 134 -8.94 -2.25 0.42
CA GLY A 134 -9.01 -2.24 -1.04
C GLY A 134 -10.42 -1.94 -1.57
N ILE A 135 -11.45 -2.57 -1.00
CA ILE A 135 -12.85 -2.34 -1.41
C ILE A 135 -13.29 -0.92 -1.05
N TRP A 136 -12.96 -0.45 0.15
CA TRP A 136 -13.27 0.91 0.61
C TRP A 136 -12.63 1.96 -0.30
N MET A 137 -11.33 1.83 -0.60
CA MET A 137 -10.60 2.73 -1.49
C MET A 137 -11.13 2.70 -2.93
N ASN A 138 -11.49 1.53 -3.44
CA ASN A 138 -12.08 1.40 -4.78
C ASN A 138 -13.43 2.14 -4.86
N ARG A 139 -14.26 2.06 -3.82
CA ARG A 139 -15.54 2.79 -3.78
C ARG A 139 -15.33 4.31 -3.70
N MET A 140 -14.42 4.77 -2.85
CA MET A 140 -14.02 6.18 -2.77
C MET A 140 -13.53 6.73 -4.13
N ARG A 141 -12.71 5.94 -4.83
CA ARG A 141 -12.20 6.24 -6.17
C ARG A 141 -13.31 6.37 -7.21
N ARG A 142 -14.27 5.45 -7.23
CA ARG A 142 -15.42 5.52 -8.15
C ARG A 142 -16.25 6.78 -7.92
N ASN A 143 -16.52 7.12 -6.66
CA ASN A 143 -17.24 8.35 -6.32
C ASN A 143 -16.48 9.59 -6.81
N ARG A 144 -15.16 9.62 -6.63
CA ARG A 144 -14.28 10.68 -7.14
C ARG A 144 -14.27 10.78 -8.67
N GLN A 145 -14.25 9.66 -9.37
CA GLN A 145 -14.33 9.61 -10.84
C GLN A 145 -15.68 10.11 -11.34
N ALA A 146 -16.78 9.75 -10.66
CA ALA A 146 -18.12 10.25 -10.96
C ALA A 146 -18.25 11.77 -10.74
N LEU A 147 -17.48 12.34 -9.80
CA LEU A 147 -17.34 13.79 -9.61
C LEU A 147 -16.37 14.46 -10.61
N GLY A 148 -15.89 13.74 -11.63
CA GLY A 148 -15.02 14.27 -12.68
C GLY A 148 -13.54 14.39 -12.31
N THR A 149 -13.12 13.90 -11.14
CA THR A 149 -11.70 13.89 -10.75
C THR A 149 -10.97 12.67 -11.32
N ARG A 150 -9.66 12.78 -11.54
CA ARG A 150 -8.80 11.66 -11.98
C ARG A 150 -7.97 11.13 -10.80
N PRO A 151 -8.52 10.29 -9.92
CA PRO A 151 -7.71 9.56 -8.94
C PRO A 151 -6.73 8.68 -9.73
N GLY A 152 -5.45 8.67 -9.35
CA GLY A 152 -4.32 8.14 -10.13
C GLY A 152 -4.39 6.67 -10.55
N LEU A 153 -3.26 5.99 -10.75
CA LEU A 153 -3.28 4.60 -11.23
C LEU A 153 -4.10 3.69 -10.28
N PRO A 154 -5.06 2.89 -10.77
CA PRO A 154 -5.78 1.91 -9.97
C PRO A 154 -4.82 0.81 -9.50
N GLY A 155 -5.02 0.30 -8.29
CA GLY A 155 -4.19 -0.77 -7.76
C GLY A 155 -3.08 -0.30 -6.82
N VAL A 156 -2.44 0.84 -7.14
CA VAL A 156 -1.21 1.27 -6.46
C VAL A 156 -1.43 1.51 -4.96
N GLU A 157 -2.61 1.97 -4.55
CA GLU A 157 -2.94 2.18 -3.13
C GLU A 157 -3.03 0.90 -2.27
N TRP A 158 -3.23 -0.28 -2.85
CA TRP A 158 -3.35 -1.53 -2.09
C TRP A 158 -2.25 -2.55 -2.42
N TRP A 159 -1.69 -2.59 -3.64
CA TRP A 159 -0.55 -3.49 -3.93
C TRP A 159 0.73 -3.14 -3.16
N GLY A 160 0.88 -1.88 -2.72
CA GLY A 160 2.05 -1.43 -1.97
C GLY A 160 2.32 -2.20 -0.68
N TRP A 161 1.29 -2.83 -0.09
CA TRP A 161 1.39 -3.60 1.16
C TRP A 161 2.39 -4.76 1.09
N PHE A 162 2.63 -5.33 -0.09
CA PHE A 162 3.44 -6.54 -0.25
C PHE A 162 4.89 -6.29 -0.67
N ILE A 163 5.25 -5.06 -1.04
CA ILE A 163 6.61 -4.73 -1.46
C ILE A 163 7.21 -3.77 -0.43
N PRO A 164 8.18 -4.15 0.42
CA PRO A 164 8.60 -3.36 1.57
C PRO A 164 8.93 -1.88 1.28
N LEU A 165 9.69 -1.62 0.22
CA LEU A 165 10.04 -0.24 -0.19
C LEU A 165 8.86 0.50 -0.82
N ALA A 166 8.04 -0.21 -1.59
CA ALA A 166 6.84 0.36 -2.17
C ALA A 166 5.77 0.61 -1.09
N ASN A 167 5.80 -0.12 0.01
CA ASN A 167 4.92 0.03 1.16
C ASN A 167 5.11 1.41 1.80
N ALA A 168 6.37 1.83 1.99
CA ALA A 168 6.69 3.13 2.59
C ALA A 168 6.13 4.33 1.81
N VAL A 169 6.04 4.23 0.48
CA VAL A 169 5.78 5.38 -0.40
C VAL A 169 4.45 5.28 -1.14
N LEU A 170 4.12 4.12 -1.71
CA LEU A 170 2.96 3.96 -2.60
C LEU A 170 1.64 3.97 -1.85
N VAL A 171 1.57 3.39 -0.65
CA VAL A 171 0.35 3.38 0.17
C VAL A 171 -0.09 4.81 0.53
N PRO A 172 0.76 5.67 1.14
CA PRO A 172 0.34 7.04 1.44
C PRO A 172 0.11 7.88 0.18
N LEU A 173 0.89 7.70 -0.89
CA LEU A 173 0.65 8.43 -2.14
C LEU A 173 -0.68 8.03 -2.80
N GLY A 174 -0.99 6.73 -2.85
CA GLY A 174 -2.23 6.21 -3.39
C GLY A 174 -3.43 6.64 -2.57
N ALA A 175 -3.33 6.51 -1.23
CA ALA A 175 -4.33 6.98 -0.29
C ALA A 175 -4.63 8.48 -0.44
N ARG A 176 -3.58 9.30 -0.56
CA ARG A 176 -3.71 10.75 -0.77
C ARG A 176 -4.36 11.08 -2.11
N LYS A 177 -4.06 10.36 -3.19
CA LYS A 177 -4.67 10.60 -4.51
C LYS A 177 -6.15 10.27 -4.54
N VAL A 178 -6.58 9.22 -3.83
CA VAL A 178 -7.99 8.81 -3.77
C VAL A 178 -8.77 9.63 -2.74
N ALA A 179 -8.21 9.87 -1.55
CA ALA A 179 -8.85 10.69 -0.52
C ALA A 179 -8.74 12.20 -0.81
N GLY A 180 -7.85 12.67 -1.67
CA GLY A 180 -7.72 14.10 -2.02
C GLY A 180 -7.20 14.95 -0.87
N ARG A 181 -7.49 16.26 -0.88
CA ARG A 181 -7.06 17.19 0.19
C ARG A 181 -8.04 17.21 1.37
N THR A 182 -9.13 16.46 1.28
CA THR A 182 -10.21 16.42 2.29
C THR A 182 -9.77 15.84 3.64
N SER A 183 -8.78 14.95 3.64
CA SER A 183 -8.16 14.38 4.84
C SER A 183 -6.82 15.05 5.17
N SER A 184 -6.48 15.18 6.45
CA SER A 184 -5.17 15.71 6.86
C SER A 184 -4.04 14.78 6.42
N LEU A 185 -2.99 15.33 5.79
CA LEU A 185 -1.78 14.57 5.45
C LEU A 185 -1.09 14.04 6.73
N ALA A 186 -1.17 14.79 7.83
CA ALA A 186 -0.60 14.38 9.11
C ALA A 186 -1.31 13.14 9.67
N MET A 187 -2.63 13.00 9.47
CA MET A 187 -3.35 11.78 9.90
C MET A 187 -2.93 10.56 9.07
N LEU A 188 -2.82 10.73 7.75
CA LEU A 188 -2.41 9.66 6.85
C LEU A 188 -0.98 9.19 7.14
N LEU A 189 -0.03 10.13 7.24
CA LEU A 189 1.36 9.81 7.56
C LEU A 189 1.51 9.32 9.00
N GLY A 190 0.75 9.89 9.94
CA GLY A 190 0.72 9.46 11.33
C GLY A 190 0.33 7.99 11.45
N TRP A 191 -0.76 7.58 10.79
CA TRP A 191 -1.17 6.17 10.72
C TRP A 191 -0.06 5.30 10.11
N TRP A 192 0.41 5.69 8.93
CA TRP A 192 1.28 4.83 8.13
C TRP A 192 2.68 4.66 8.74
N LEU A 193 3.30 5.75 9.18
CA LEU A 193 4.65 5.71 9.76
C LEU A 193 4.66 4.98 11.10
N THR A 194 3.63 5.15 11.93
CA THR A 194 3.54 4.41 13.20
C THR A 194 3.24 2.94 12.97
N TYR A 195 2.47 2.58 11.94
CA TYR A 195 2.28 1.18 11.53
C TYR A 195 3.61 0.54 11.10
N LEU A 196 4.39 1.23 10.26
CA LEU A 196 5.70 0.74 9.84
C LEU A 196 6.67 0.60 11.02
N ALA A 197 6.67 1.57 11.93
CA ALA A 197 7.49 1.50 13.14
C ALA A 197 7.08 0.32 14.03
N ALA A 198 5.78 0.07 14.20
CA ALA A 198 5.27 -1.09 14.93
C ALA A 198 5.76 -2.40 14.30
N GLY A 199 5.65 -2.53 12.97
CA GLY A 199 6.14 -3.69 12.23
C GLY A 199 7.66 -3.89 12.36
N ALA A 200 8.44 -2.80 12.29
CA ALA A 200 9.89 -2.85 12.45
C ALA A 200 10.30 -3.30 13.86
N VAL A 201 9.68 -2.74 14.90
CA VAL A 201 9.97 -3.13 16.30
C VAL A 201 9.56 -4.58 16.56
N SER A 202 8.39 -4.99 16.08
CA SER A 202 7.93 -6.38 16.20
C SER A 202 8.87 -7.36 15.49
N GLY A 203 9.32 -7.01 14.27
CA GLY A 203 10.27 -7.81 13.51
C GLY A 203 11.64 -7.91 14.17
N LEU A 204 12.16 -6.81 14.71
CA LEU A 204 13.43 -6.79 15.45
C LEU A 204 13.35 -7.64 16.73
N GLY A 205 12.25 -7.53 17.48
CA GLY A 205 12.04 -8.35 18.68
C GLY A 205 11.97 -9.84 18.36
N ALA A 206 11.22 -10.22 17.31
CA ALA A 206 11.13 -11.61 16.87
C ALA A 206 12.48 -12.14 16.36
N PHE A 207 13.24 -11.31 15.63
CA PHE A 207 14.57 -11.67 15.16
C PHE A 207 15.56 -11.85 16.32
N ALA A 208 15.55 -10.93 17.30
CA ALA A 208 16.38 -11.04 18.49
C ALA A 208 16.07 -12.31 19.28
N LEU A 209 14.79 -12.65 19.45
CA LEU A 209 14.36 -13.89 20.08
C LEU A 209 14.94 -15.11 19.34
N VAL A 210 14.70 -15.23 18.03
CA VAL A 210 15.16 -16.39 17.25
C VAL A 210 16.68 -16.50 17.21
N MET A 211 17.40 -15.38 17.03
CA MET A 211 18.86 -15.38 16.94
C MET A 211 19.56 -15.57 18.30
N SER A 212 18.84 -15.39 19.40
CA SER A 212 19.36 -15.64 20.75
C SER A 212 19.33 -17.11 21.16
N ILE A 213 18.78 -17.99 20.32
CA ILE A 213 18.72 -19.44 20.57
C ILE A 213 19.66 -20.13 19.59
N ASP A 214 20.59 -20.93 20.12
CA ASP A 214 21.34 -21.87 19.31
C ASP A 214 20.51 -23.15 19.11
N ILE A 215 20.06 -23.35 17.88
CA ILE A 215 19.20 -24.46 17.49
C ILE A 215 19.96 -25.80 17.54
N GLU A 216 21.29 -25.80 17.40
CA GLU A 216 22.07 -27.03 17.45
C GLU A 216 22.26 -27.54 18.88
N THR A 217 22.47 -26.63 19.83
CA THR A 217 22.70 -26.96 21.24
C THR A 217 21.46 -26.83 22.11
N MET A 218 20.37 -26.27 21.58
CA MET A 218 19.14 -25.95 22.32
C MET A 218 19.40 -25.07 23.54
N THR A 219 20.35 -24.12 23.43
CA THR A 219 20.70 -23.20 24.52
C THR A 219 20.48 -21.74 24.13
N ILE A 220 20.24 -20.89 25.13
CA ILE A 220 20.15 -19.44 24.95
C ILE A 220 21.57 -18.86 24.92
N THR A 221 21.98 -18.30 23.78
CA THR A 221 23.30 -17.71 23.57
C THR A 221 23.39 -16.25 24.02
N ASP A 222 22.28 -15.52 23.99
CA ASP A 222 22.20 -14.12 24.42
C ASP A 222 20.90 -13.86 25.21
N ASN A 223 21.00 -13.88 26.53
CA ASN A 223 19.87 -13.62 27.41
C ASN A 223 19.31 -12.18 27.27
N ALA A 224 20.16 -11.20 26.97
CA ALA A 224 19.71 -9.82 26.84
C ALA A 224 18.86 -9.64 25.57
N ALA A 225 19.29 -10.23 24.45
CA ALA A 225 18.49 -10.26 23.22
C ALA A 225 17.18 -11.05 23.40
N PHE A 226 17.24 -12.20 24.08
CA PHE A 226 16.06 -13.02 24.40
C PHE A 226 15.02 -12.25 25.22
N ASP A 227 15.44 -11.63 26.32
CA ASP A 227 14.56 -10.88 27.24
C ASP A 227 14.01 -9.58 26.61
N SER A 228 14.70 -9.04 25.60
CA SER A 228 14.25 -7.83 24.89
C SER A 228 12.95 -8.02 24.09
N TYR A 229 12.55 -9.27 23.84
CA TYR A 229 11.33 -9.60 23.09
C TYR A 229 10.08 -9.05 23.76
N ALA A 230 9.91 -9.24 25.07
CA ALA A 230 8.72 -8.78 25.79
C ALA A 230 8.58 -7.25 25.73
N GLN A 231 9.69 -6.53 25.88
CA GLN A 231 9.71 -5.07 25.72
C GLN A 231 9.36 -4.65 24.29
N SER A 232 9.95 -5.30 23.29
CA SER A 232 9.66 -5.03 21.88
C SER A 232 8.19 -5.29 21.53
N ALA A 233 7.58 -6.34 22.08
CA ALA A 233 6.17 -6.65 21.90
C ALA A 233 5.27 -5.53 22.43
N TRP A 234 5.56 -5.01 23.64
CA TRP A 234 4.82 -3.87 24.21
C TRP A 234 4.96 -2.60 23.38
N VAL A 235 6.19 -2.26 22.96
CA VAL A 235 6.43 -1.07 22.13
C VAL A 235 5.69 -1.19 20.79
N ALA A 236 5.74 -2.35 20.14
CA ALA A 236 5.01 -2.60 18.90
C ALA A 236 3.48 -2.51 19.08
N ALA A 237 2.95 -3.04 20.19
CA ALA A 237 1.52 -2.97 20.49
C ALA A 237 1.05 -1.52 20.70
N ILE A 238 1.80 -0.72 21.47
CA ILE A 238 1.51 0.70 21.70
C ILE A 238 1.51 1.47 20.37
N LEU A 239 2.55 1.27 19.54
CA LEU A 239 2.64 1.91 18.22
C LEU A 239 1.47 1.51 17.32
N THR A 240 1.02 0.25 17.39
CA THR A 240 -0.16 -0.24 16.65
C THR A 240 -1.44 0.46 17.09
N VAL A 241 -1.63 0.68 18.39
CA VAL A 241 -2.80 1.43 18.93
C VAL A 241 -2.76 2.89 18.48
N VAL A 242 -1.60 3.55 18.54
CA VAL A 242 -1.41 4.92 18.06
C VAL A 242 -1.71 5.00 16.55
N SER A 243 -1.20 4.04 15.79
CA SER A 243 -1.46 3.91 14.35
C SER A 243 -2.95 3.77 14.05
N TRP A 244 -3.65 2.92 14.80
CA TRP A 244 -5.09 2.74 14.68
C TRP A 244 -5.87 4.02 14.98
N ALA A 245 -5.47 4.80 15.99
CA ALA A 245 -6.12 6.08 16.31
C ALA A 245 -6.02 7.08 15.14
N PHE A 246 -4.87 7.15 14.48
CA PHE A 246 -4.70 7.95 13.27
C PHE A 246 -5.53 7.40 12.09
N LEU A 247 -5.57 6.08 11.91
CA LEU A 247 -6.39 5.44 10.87
C LEU A 247 -7.86 5.74 11.07
N PHE A 248 -8.35 5.66 12.31
CA PHE A 248 -9.71 6.03 12.70
C PHE A 248 -10.05 7.44 12.24
N GLY A 249 -9.20 8.41 12.59
CA GLY A 249 -9.38 9.81 12.18
C GLY A 249 -9.36 9.97 10.65
N PHE A 250 -8.41 9.31 9.98
CA PHE A 250 -8.27 9.36 8.53
C PHE A 250 -9.49 8.77 7.81
N VAL A 251 -9.91 7.54 8.14
CA VAL A 251 -11.04 6.84 7.49
C VAL A 251 -12.33 7.62 7.71
N ARG A 252 -12.57 8.13 8.93
CA ARG A 252 -13.77 8.92 9.23
C ARG A 252 -13.78 10.22 8.44
N SER A 253 -12.69 10.99 8.49
CA SER A 253 -12.57 12.26 7.78
C SER A 253 -12.68 12.09 6.27
N ALA A 254 -11.99 11.09 5.70
CA ALA A 254 -12.05 10.79 4.28
C ALA A 254 -13.46 10.36 3.89
N THR A 255 -14.08 9.42 4.61
CA THR A 255 -15.43 8.92 4.30
C THR A 255 -16.51 9.99 4.45
N GLU A 256 -16.37 10.91 5.41
CA GLU A 256 -17.34 12.01 5.58
C GLU A 256 -17.23 13.07 4.49
N ARG A 257 -16.00 13.45 4.09
CA ARG A 257 -15.74 14.61 3.22
C ARG A 257 -15.46 14.27 1.76
N HIS A 258 -15.44 12.99 1.37
CA HIS A 258 -15.05 12.60 0.00
C HIS A 258 -15.97 13.10 -1.12
N LEU A 259 -17.22 13.46 -0.78
CA LEU A 259 -18.19 14.02 -1.70
C LEU A 259 -18.19 15.56 -1.73
N ASP A 260 -17.37 16.21 -0.88
CA ASP A 260 -17.29 17.67 -0.88
C ASP A 260 -16.55 18.16 -2.14
N PRO A 261 -17.20 18.95 -3.02
CA PRO A 261 -16.62 19.38 -4.29
C PRO A 261 -15.50 20.43 -4.14
N GLN A 262 -15.23 20.91 -2.91
CA GLN A 262 -14.25 21.95 -2.62
C GLN A 262 -12.92 21.43 -2.03
N GLY A 263 -12.74 20.10 -1.90
CA GLY A 263 -11.56 19.49 -1.27
C GLY A 263 -10.62 18.70 -2.17
#